data_AF-A0A8B9GUN6-F1
#
_entry.id   AF-A0A8B9GUN6-F1
#
_cell.length_a   1.000
_cell.length_b   1.000
_cell.length_c   1.000
_cell.angle_alpha   90.00
_cell.angle_beta   90.00
_cell.angle_gamma   90.00
#
_symmetry.space_group_name_H-M   'P 1'
#
loop_
_entity.id
_entity.type
_entity.pdbx_description
1 polymer ?
#
loop_
_entity_poly.entity_id
_entity_poly.type
_entity_poly.pdbx_seq_one_letter_code
_entity_poly.pdbx_strand_id
1 'polypeptide(L)'
;TFSECSWNVSSAMLQTNLFDTFQNVGKCFYNVLSYVQEHWKEDEFFGYQFLNGANPTVVRQCRRLPDNFPVTDSMVQASMEDSSLTTEIMKGKIFLCDYALLDGVQANTINLRRQYVGAPLYWLLAKLYVRAADFLIHQLDAHLLRTHLLAEVYTLCTLHNLPAVHPVYKLLIPHTQYTLHINTLARERLLAKDGLIIKYSAVSKEGLNTVLRKALDSLQYSALCLPEDIEARGLKDIPNFFYRDDGQEVWDIITKYVGGVLQFYYPSDIEVAADVELQKWIGDIFLHGFLGNEKSNIPKAFRSKDELIKFVTMVIFTMTAQHSALNSGQFDFGGWIPNSPPSLQSPPRKVKGRATEGTLLHTLPDVNVSVQSMAAVWGLTRKPEEFVSPHPVNLNSLESYGNILCGKQDV
;
A
#
# COMPACT_ATOMS: atom_id res chain seq x y z
N THR A 1 -7.07 -12.98 -29.59
CA THR A 1 -7.32 -11.64 -30.18
C THR A 1 -8.40 -10.94 -29.37
N PHE A 2 -8.01 -10.16 -28.35
CA PHE A 2 -8.93 -9.41 -27.49
C PHE A 2 -9.33 -8.08 -28.16
N SER A 3 -9.99 -8.16 -29.32
CA SER A 3 -10.41 -6.97 -30.08
C SER A 3 -11.89 -6.59 -29.89
N GLU A 4 -12.66 -7.30 -29.06
CA GLU A 4 -14.07 -6.98 -28.83
C GLU A 4 -14.44 -7.14 -27.35
N CYS A 5 -14.06 -6.17 -26.53
CA CYS A 5 -14.75 -5.86 -25.28
C CYS A 5 -15.03 -4.35 -25.30
N SER A 6 -16.13 -4.00 -25.98
CA SER A 6 -16.75 -2.70 -25.83
C SER A 6 -17.22 -2.59 -24.38
N TRP A 7 -16.67 -1.64 -23.63
CA TRP A 7 -17.20 -1.21 -22.34
C TRP A 7 -18.51 -0.45 -22.56
N ASN A 8 -19.52 -1.16 -23.05
CA ASN A 8 -20.89 -0.72 -22.95
C ASN A 8 -21.36 -1.16 -21.57
N VAL A 9 -21.44 -0.20 -20.65
CA VAL A 9 -22.26 -0.32 -19.45
C VAL A 9 -23.72 -0.38 -19.94
N SER A 10 -24.13 -1.54 -20.46
CA SER A 10 -25.49 -1.78 -20.88
C SER A 10 -26.35 -1.92 -19.64
N SER A 11 -27.37 -1.07 -19.57
CA SER A 11 -28.71 -1.13 -18.94
C SER A 11 -29.05 -2.08 -17.76
N ALA A 12 -28.25 -3.07 -17.40
CA ALA A 12 -28.50 -3.97 -16.28
C ALA A 12 -28.25 -3.34 -14.89
N MET A 13 -27.53 -2.21 -14.81
CA MET A 13 -27.38 -1.43 -13.56
C MET A 13 -28.50 -0.40 -13.33
N LEU A 14 -29.46 -0.25 -14.24
CA LEU A 14 -30.49 0.80 -14.16
C LEU A 14 -31.89 0.28 -13.77
N GLN A 15 -32.03 -0.99 -13.43
CA GLN A 15 -33.30 -1.53 -12.94
C GLN A 15 -33.07 -2.34 -11.67
N THR A 16 -32.95 -1.65 -10.55
CA THR A 16 -33.47 -2.09 -9.25
C THR A 16 -33.35 -0.94 -8.26
N ASN A 17 -34.45 -0.61 -7.60
CA ASN A 17 -34.49 0.32 -6.47
C ASN A 17 -33.45 -0.13 -5.43
N LEU A 18 -32.56 0.79 -5.06
CA LEU A 18 -31.37 0.53 -4.24
C LEU A 18 -31.67 0.31 -2.73
N PHE A 19 -32.91 0.03 -2.31
CA PHE A 19 -33.27 -0.05 -0.88
C PHE A 19 -34.49 -0.94 -0.53
N ASP A 20 -34.65 -2.16 -1.04
CA ASP A 20 -35.89 -2.92 -0.70
C ASP A 20 -35.78 -4.41 -0.31
N THR A 21 -34.62 -4.99 0.04
CA THR A 21 -34.59 -6.17 0.95
C THR A 21 -33.18 -6.67 1.28
N PHE A 22 -32.70 -6.41 2.51
CA PHE A 22 -31.45 -6.92 3.08
C PHE A 22 -31.61 -8.26 3.83
N GLN A 23 -32.45 -9.16 3.33
CA GLN A 23 -32.68 -10.45 3.97
C GLN A 23 -32.72 -11.56 2.92
N ASN A 24 -31.55 -12.07 2.55
CA ASN A 24 -31.19 -13.47 2.77
C ASN A 24 -29.89 -13.82 2.00
N VAL A 25 -29.09 -14.68 2.63
CA VAL A 25 -27.83 -15.28 2.16
C VAL A 25 -26.56 -14.44 2.44
N GLY A 26 -26.13 -14.45 3.71
CA GLY A 26 -24.83 -13.91 4.16
C GLY A 26 -24.51 -14.11 5.65
N LYS A 27 -25.30 -14.89 6.39
CA LYS A 27 -25.25 -14.97 7.87
C LYS A 27 -24.08 -15.78 8.46
N CYS A 28 -22.95 -15.92 7.77
CA CYS A 28 -21.74 -16.53 8.37
C CYS A 28 -20.44 -15.72 8.19
N PHE A 29 -20.47 -14.57 7.53
CA PHE A 29 -19.32 -13.65 7.49
C PHE A 29 -19.87 -12.24 7.65
N TYR A 30 -19.47 -11.54 8.72
CA TYR A 30 -19.71 -10.10 8.79
C TYR A 30 -19.04 -9.47 7.55
N ASN A 31 -19.84 -8.86 6.68
CA ASN A 31 -19.34 -8.12 5.53
C ASN A 31 -18.58 -6.88 6.05
N VAL A 32 -17.26 -6.82 5.87
CA VAL A 32 -16.42 -5.71 6.35
C VAL A 32 -16.93 -4.37 5.82
N LEU A 33 -17.45 -4.32 4.60
CA LEU A 33 -18.06 -3.12 4.02
C LEU A 33 -19.29 -2.66 4.83
N SER A 34 -20.13 -3.59 5.29
CA SER A 34 -21.28 -3.26 6.14
C SER A 34 -20.83 -2.71 7.50
N TYR A 35 -19.78 -3.29 8.09
CA TYR A 35 -19.19 -2.77 9.31
C TYR A 35 -18.64 -1.34 9.10
N VAL A 36 -17.94 -1.09 7.99
CA VAL A 36 -17.47 0.27 7.64
C VAL A 36 -18.64 1.24 7.52
N GLN A 37 -19.72 0.85 6.84
CA GLN A 37 -20.92 1.70 6.67
C GLN A 37 -21.55 2.11 8.00
N GLU A 38 -21.55 1.19 8.98
CA GLU A 38 -22.10 1.42 10.31
C GLU A 38 -21.17 2.27 11.19
N HIS A 39 -19.85 2.03 11.12
CA HIS A 39 -18.88 2.53 12.10
C HIS A 39 -17.93 3.63 11.61
N TRP A 40 -17.94 4.03 10.33
CA TRP A 40 -16.98 5.02 9.77
C TRP A 40 -16.97 6.40 10.48
N LYS A 41 -18.04 6.74 11.20
CA LYS A 41 -18.13 8.00 11.97
C LYS A 41 -17.47 7.91 13.34
N GLU A 42 -17.15 6.72 13.84
CA GLU A 42 -16.56 6.50 15.15
C GLU A 42 -15.07 6.82 15.14
N ASP A 43 -14.55 7.34 16.25
CA ASP A 43 -13.13 7.70 16.36
C ASP A 43 -12.24 6.47 16.55
N GLU A 44 -12.74 5.47 17.29
CA GLU A 44 -12.06 4.19 17.48
C GLU A 44 -11.85 3.46 16.15
N PHE A 45 -12.90 3.33 15.34
CA PHE A 45 -12.79 2.70 14.03
C PHE A 45 -11.95 3.52 13.03
N PHE A 46 -12.00 4.86 13.12
CA PHE A 46 -11.10 5.71 12.34
C PHE A 46 -9.63 5.46 12.70
N GLY A 47 -9.31 5.35 14.00
CA GLY A 47 -7.97 5.03 14.49
C GLY A 47 -7.52 3.61 14.11
N TYR A 48 -8.41 2.63 14.27
CA TYR A 48 -8.17 1.21 13.96
C TYR A 48 -7.66 0.99 12.53
N GLN A 49 -8.21 1.74 11.56
CA GLN A 49 -7.85 1.60 10.15
C GLN A 49 -6.40 1.99 9.83
N PHE A 50 -5.72 2.76 10.69
CA PHE A 50 -4.29 3.05 10.51
C PHE A 50 -3.38 1.88 10.91
N LEU A 51 -3.92 0.90 11.63
CA LEU A 51 -3.21 -0.33 11.99
C LEU A 51 -3.67 -1.53 11.13
N ASN A 52 -4.98 -1.60 10.83
CA ASN A 52 -5.58 -2.82 10.27
C ASN A 52 -6.52 -2.53 9.08
N GLY A 53 -6.50 -1.30 8.57
CA GLY A 53 -7.25 -0.92 7.36
C GLY A 53 -6.48 -1.27 6.08
N ALA A 54 -6.95 -0.73 4.95
CA ALA A 54 -6.29 -0.93 3.65
C ALA A 54 -4.89 -0.28 3.56
N ASN A 55 -4.54 0.65 4.46
CA ASN A 55 -3.25 1.35 4.46
C ASN A 55 -2.60 1.46 5.86
N PRO A 56 -2.02 0.36 6.37
CA PRO A 56 -1.41 0.33 7.71
C PRO A 56 0.05 0.87 7.76
N THR A 57 0.45 1.68 6.77
CA THR A 57 1.86 2.03 6.52
C THR A 57 2.24 3.47 6.93
N VAL A 58 1.27 4.30 7.29
CA VAL A 58 1.50 5.75 7.49
C VAL A 58 1.77 6.12 8.95
N VAL A 59 1.03 5.51 9.88
CA VAL A 59 1.11 5.86 11.31
C VAL A 59 2.50 5.59 11.86
N ARG A 60 2.97 6.47 12.75
CA ARG A 60 4.23 6.35 13.48
C ARG A 60 4.14 6.96 14.86
N GLN A 61 4.94 6.47 15.79
CA GLN A 61 5.08 7.05 17.12
C GLN A 61 5.67 8.46 17.03
N CYS A 62 5.03 9.41 17.72
CA CYS A 62 5.47 10.79 17.81
C CYS A 62 6.46 10.95 18.95
N ARG A 63 7.73 11.19 18.63
CA ARG A 63 8.77 11.52 19.62
C ARG A 63 8.88 13.02 19.89
N ARG A 64 8.44 13.83 18.93
CA ARG A 64 8.39 15.30 19.00
C ARG A 64 7.35 15.79 18.01
N LEU A 65 6.53 16.77 18.40
CA LEU A 65 5.61 17.40 17.46
C LEU A 65 6.37 18.13 16.35
N PRO A 66 5.91 18.05 15.10
CA PRO A 66 6.42 18.89 14.02
C PRO A 66 6.22 20.38 14.32
N ASP A 67 7.20 21.22 13.96
CA ASP A 67 7.16 22.66 14.25
C ASP A 67 5.98 23.36 13.52
N ASN A 68 5.55 22.80 12.39
CA ASN A 68 4.38 23.25 11.62
C ASN A 68 3.04 22.66 12.12
N PHE A 69 3.04 21.90 13.21
CA PHE A 69 1.83 21.35 13.84
C PHE A 69 1.74 21.75 15.32
N PRO A 70 1.41 23.03 15.61
CA PRO A 70 1.48 23.61 16.95
C PRO A 70 0.28 23.22 17.84
N VAL A 71 0.10 21.93 18.08
CA VAL A 71 -0.86 21.41 19.05
C VAL A 71 -0.36 21.70 20.47
N THR A 72 -1.25 22.17 21.34
CA THR A 72 -0.93 22.50 22.74
C THR A 72 -1.67 21.57 23.71
N ASP A 73 -1.18 21.44 24.94
CA ASP A 73 -1.86 20.68 26.02
C ASP A 73 -3.34 21.07 26.13
N SER A 74 -3.63 22.38 26.12
CA SER A 74 -4.99 22.91 26.22
C SER A 74 -5.94 22.42 25.13
N MET A 75 -5.43 22.11 23.93
CA MET A 75 -6.23 21.66 22.80
C MET A 75 -6.67 20.20 22.93
N VAL A 76 -5.91 19.40 23.68
CA VAL A 76 -6.08 17.95 23.77
C VAL A 76 -6.41 17.48 25.18
N GLN A 77 -6.48 18.37 26.18
CA GLN A 77 -6.73 18.01 27.58
C GLN A 77 -7.96 17.12 27.77
N ALA A 78 -9.05 17.40 27.04
CA ALA A 78 -10.28 16.60 27.10
C ALA A 78 -10.08 15.12 26.68
N SER A 79 -9.01 14.83 25.93
CA SER A 79 -8.63 13.49 25.49
C SER A 79 -7.46 12.90 26.29
N MET A 80 -6.95 13.61 27.30
CA MET A 80 -5.71 13.23 28.01
C MET A 80 -5.87 12.98 29.51
N GLU A 81 -7.10 12.78 30.00
CA GLU A 81 -7.39 12.58 31.43
C GLU A 81 -6.59 13.57 32.31
N ASP A 82 -5.85 13.07 33.31
CA ASP A 82 -5.00 13.85 34.22
C ASP A 82 -3.54 14.03 33.71
N SER A 83 -3.29 13.77 32.43
CA SER A 83 -1.95 13.86 31.81
C SER A 83 -1.77 15.13 30.98
N SER A 84 -0.59 15.27 30.35
CA SER A 84 -0.26 16.34 29.40
C SER A 84 0.30 15.79 28.09
N LEU A 85 0.24 16.57 27.00
CA LEU A 85 0.72 16.14 25.68
C LEU A 85 2.20 15.79 25.72
N THR A 86 3.00 16.61 26.40
CA THR A 86 4.43 16.35 26.59
C THR A 86 4.67 15.04 27.34
N THR A 87 3.90 14.78 28.40
CA THR A 87 4.02 13.55 29.19
C THR A 87 3.65 12.32 28.37
N GLU A 88 2.55 12.37 27.61
CA GLU A 88 2.11 11.26 26.77
C GLU A 88 3.05 11.02 25.56
N ILE A 89 3.68 12.06 25.01
CA ILE A 89 4.78 11.93 24.03
C ILE A 89 5.96 11.18 24.65
N MET A 90 6.40 11.58 25.85
CA MET A 90 7.52 10.91 26.54
C MET A 90 7.21 9.44 26.89
N LYS A 91 5.94 9.14 27.18
CA LYS A 91 5.46 7.75 27.37
C LYS A 91 5.32 6.97 26.06
N GLY A 92 5.52 7.61 24.90
CA GLY A 92 5.39 6.97 23.59
C GLY A 92 3.95 6.65 23.19
N LYS A 93 2.96 7.36 23.75
CA LYS A 93 1.53 7.11 23.56
C LYS A 93 0.86 8.01 22.51
N ILE A 94 1.62 8.95 21.93
CA ILE A 94 1.14 9.83 20.87
C ILE A 94 1.67 9.34 19.53
N PHE A 95 0.80 9.31 18.53
CA PHE A 95 1.08 8.84 17.18
C PHE A 95 0.67 9.90 16.16
N LEU A 96 1.30 9.88 14.99
CA LEU A 96 1.03 10.81 13.90
C LEU A 96 0.92 10.07 12.58
N CYS A 97 -0.02 10.53 11.75
CA CYS A 97 -0.07 10.25 10.32
C CYS A 97 0.27 11.54 9.59
N ASP A 98 1.50 11.62 9.05
CA ASP A 98 1.98 12.80 8.33
C ASP A 98 1.87 12.59 6.81
N TYR A 99 1.08 13.44 6.17
CA TYR A 99 0.82 13.41 4.73
C TYR A 99 1.61 14.48 3.96
N ALA A 100 2.75 14.94 4.48
CA ALA A 100 3.63 15.95 3.86
C ALA A 100 4.01 15.65 2.39
N LEU A 101 3.97 14.39 1.97
CA LEU A 101 4.18 13.98 0.57
C LEU A 101 3.17 14.64 -0.40
N LEU A 102 1.97 14.98 0.09
CA LEU A 102 0.92 15.67 -0.65
C LEU A 102 1.09 17.20 -0.68
N ASP A 103 2.02 17.77 0.08
CA ASP A 103 2.23 19.22 0.09
C ASP A 103 2.67 19.72 -1.30
N GLY A 104 2.06 20.81 -1.75
CA GLY A 104 2.28 21.36 -3.09
C GLY A 104 1.86 20.47 -4.26
N VAL A 105 1.18 19.34 -4.03
CA VAL A 105 0.67 18.48 -5.12
C VAL A 105 -0.45 19.19 -5.86
N GLN A 106 -0.37 19.19 -7.19
CA GLN A 106 -1.39 19.82 -8.02
C GLN A 106 -2.69 19.02 -7.96
N ALA A 107 -3.72 19.65 -7.40
CA ALA A 107 -5.07 19.11 -7.39
C ALA A 107 -5.72 19.14 -8.77
N ASN A 108 -6.57 18.16 -9.03
CA ASN A 108 -7.25 17.94 -10.30
C ASN A 108 -8.49 18.85 -10.47
N THR A 109 -9.00 18.89 -11.69
CA THR A 109 -10.33 19.44 -12.01
C THR A 109 -11.18 18.34 -12.62
N ILE A 110 -12.24 17.92 -11.92
CA ILE A 110 -13.19 16.90 -12.38
C ILE A 110 -14.53 17.59 -12.65
N ASN A 111 -15.16 17.35 -13.80
CA ASN A 111 -16.42 17.98 -14.19
C ASN A 111 -16.41 19.52 -14.02
N LEU A 112 -15.30 20.17 -14.40
CA LEU A 112 -15.06 21.61 -14.24
C LEU A 112 -15.01 22.12 -12.78
N ARG A 113 -14.96 21.21 -11.79
CA ARG A 113 -14.82 21.54 -10.37
C ARG A 113 -13.43 21.20 -9.87
N ARG A 114 -12.80 22.19 -9.25
CA ARG A 114 -11.50 22.02 -8.59
C ARG A 114 -11.64 21.05 -7.41
N GLN A 115 -10.74 20.08 -7.34
CA GLN A 115 -10.62 19.15 -6.21
C GLN A 115 -9.63 19.71 -5.17
N TYR A 116 -9.68 19.18 -3.94
CA TYR A 116 -8.86 19.69 -2.84
C TYR A 116 -8.18 18.58 -2.05
N VAL A 117 -6.98 18.91 -1.55
CA VAL A 117 -6.12 18.08 -0.69
C VAL A 117 -5.74 18.95 0.51
N GLY A 118 -6.09 18.57 1.76
CA GLY A 118 -5.74 19.34 2.98
C GLY A 118 -6.75 19.20 4.14
N ALA A 119 -6.43 19.63 5.36
CA ALA A 119 -7.28 19.35 6.56
C ALA A 119 -8.27 20.49 6.93
N PRO A 120 -9.56 20.21 7.22
CA PRO A 120 -10.60 21.19 7.60
C PRO A 120 -10.84 21.29 9.13
N LEU A 121 -11.66 22.26 9.55
CA LEU A 121 -11.91 22.63 10.95
C LEU A 121 -13.27 22.18 11.55
N TYR A 122 -13.80 21.03 11.11
CA TYR A 122 -14.95 20.34 11.73
C TYR A 122 -14.62 18.85 11.84
N TRP A 123 -14.83 18.20 12.99
CA TRP A 123 -14.23 16.88 13.28
C TRP A 123 -14.51 15.80 12.24
N LEU A 124 -15.78 15.54 11.90
CA LEU A 124 -16.10 14.53 10.89
C LEU A 124 -15.60 14.91 9.48
N LEU A 125 -15.64 16.20 9.15
CA LEU A 125 -15.06 16.70 7.90
C LEU A 125 -13.53 16.57 7.96
N ALA A 126 -12.89 16.76 9.11
CA ALA A 126 -11.46 16.63 9.31
C ALA A 126 -11.00 15.20 9.06
N LYS A 127 -11.70 14.24 9.67
CA LYS A 127 -11.52 12.81 9.39
C LYS A 127 -11.71 12.50 7.90
N LEU A 128 -12.73 13.07 7.24
CA LEU A 128 -12.96 12.86 5.81
C LEU A 128 -11.75 13.28 4.94
N TYR A 129 -11.15 14.44 5.20
CA TYR A 129 -9.98 14.86 4.42
C TYR A 129 -8.72 14.07 4.79
N VAL A 130 -8.59 13.62 6.04
CA VAL A 130 -7.51 12.68 6.40
C VAL A 130 -7.69 11.37 5.63
N ARG A 131 -8.91 10.82 5.54
CA ARG A 131 -9.20 9.64 4.71
C ARG A 131 -8.95 9.89 3.22
N ALA A 132 -9.23 11.09 2.71
CA ALA A 132 -8.92 11.45 1.33
C ALA A 132 -7.40 11.50 1.06
N ALA A 133 -6.63 12.08 1.98
CA ALA A 133 -5.17 12.09 1.92
C ALA A 133 -4.60 10.66 2.02
N ASP A 134 -5.16 9.85 2.93
CA ASP A 134 -4.80 8.45 3.11
C ASP A 134 -5.03 7.64 1.85
N PHE A 135 -6.18 7.80 1.18
CA PHE A 135 -6.46 7.17 -0.11
C PHE A 135 -5.39 7.51 -1.15
N LEU A 136 -4.98 8.78 -1.26
CA LEU A 136 -3.98 9.17 -2.25
C LEU A 136 -2.60 8.58 -1.96
N ILE A 137 -2.16 8.55 -0.70
CA ILE A 137 -0.88 7.93 -0.33
C ILE A 137 -0.93 6.42 -0.45
N HIS A 138 -2.03 5.80 -0.05
CA HIS A 138 -2.28 4.38 -0.24
C HIS A 138 -2.15 4.00 -1.72
N GLN A 139 -2.88 4.66 -2.60
CA GLN A 139 -2.92 4.31 -4.02
C GLN A 139 -1.60 4.60 -4.74
N LEU A 140 -1.00 5.78 -4.51
CA LEU A 140 0.12 6.26 -5.32
C LEU A 140 1.50 5.82 -4.79
N ASP A 141 1.70 5.83 -3.47
CA ASP A 141 2.98 5.45 -2.87
C ASP A 141 2.95 3.98 -2.42
N ALA A 142 2.13 3.67 -1.41
CA ALA A 142 2.15 2.35 -0.76
C ALA A 142 1.83 1.20 -1.74
N HIS A 143 0.82 1.38 -2.60
CA HIS A 143 0.39 0.38 -3.56
C HIS A 143 1.13 0.51 -4.91
N LEU A 144 0.92 1.60 -5.65
CA LEU A 144 1.49 1.72 -6.99
C LEU A 144 3.03 1.72 -6.99
N LEU A 145 3.67 2.65 -6.27
CA LEU A 145 5.14 2.76 -6.30
C LEU A 145 5.78 1.52 -5.66
N ARG A 146 5.44 1.25 -4.39
CA ARG A 146 6.20 0.31 -3.57
C ARG A 146 5.91 -1.16 -3.86
N THR A 147 4.72 -1.53 -4.35
CA THR A 147 4.41 -2.93 -4.66
C THR A 147 4.31 -3.24 -6.15
N HIS A 148 3.93 -2.28 -7.00
CA HIS A 148 3.88 -2.51 -8.45
C HIS A 148 5.16 -2.09 -9.16
N LEU A 149 5.55 -0.81 -9.08
CA LEU A 149 6.66 -0.29 -9.88
C LEU A 149 8.01 -0.86 -9.43
N LEU A 150 8.24 -1.00 -8.12
CA LEU A 150 9.44 -1.68 -7.61
C LEU A 150 9.46 -3.18 -7.95
N ALA A 151 8.32 -3.87 -7.88
CA ALA A 151 8.26 -5.27 -8.32
C ALA A 151 8.60 -5.44 -9.80
N GLU A 152 8.19 -4.49 -10.65
CA GLU A 152 8.57 -4.47 -12.07
C GLU A 152 10.07 -4.23 -12.27
N VAL A 153 10.69 -3.33 -11.49
CA VAL A 153 12.15 -3.17 -11.48
C VAL A 153 12.84 -4.50 -11.13
N TYR A 154 12.45 -5.14 -10.04
CA TYR A 154 13.04 -6.41 -9.61
C TYR A 154 12.85 -7.49 -10.67
N THR A 155 11.67 -7.53 -11.31
CA THR A 155 11.37 -8.47 -12.40
C THR A 155 12.26 -8.23 -13.61
N LEU A 156 12.33 -7.00 -14.11
CA LEU A 156 13.15 -6.66 -15.29
C LEU A 156 14.63 -6.94 -15.03
N CYS A 157 15.18 -6.47 -13.90
CA CYS A 157 16.57 -6.72 -13.56
C CYS A 157 16.87 -8.22 -13.43
N THR A 158 15.95 -9.01 -12.85
CA THR A 158 16.09 -10.48 -12.77
C THR A 158 16.18 -11.11 -14.15
N LEU A 159 15.25 -10.75 -15.06
CA LEU A 159 15.23 -11.26 -16.43
C LEU A 159 16.46 -10.84 -17.25
N HIS A 160 17.04 -9.66 -16.97
CA HIS A 160 18.16 -9.11 -17.73
C HIS A 160 19.53 -9.61 -17.27
N ASN A 161 19.68 -9.91 -15.98
CA ASN A 161 20.99 -10.12 -15.37
C ASN A 161 21.22 -11.53 -14.84
N LEU A 162 20.16 -12.27 -14.51
CA LEU A 162 20.29 -13.62 -13.95
C LEU A 162 19.84 -14.66 -14.98
N PRO A 163 20.72 -15.57 -15.44
CA PRO A 163 20.31 -16.63 -16.36
C PRO A 163 19.35 -17.60 -15.68
N ALA A 164 18.55 -18.33 -16.46
CA ALA A 164 17.51 -19.24 -15.93
C ALA A 164 18.05 -20.38 -15.04
N VAL A 165 19.37 -20.65 -15.10
CA VAL A 165 20.07 -21.61 -14.24
C VAL A 165 20.45 -21.03 -12.88
N HIS A 166 20.56 -19.69 -12.76
CA HIS A 166 20.99 -19.02 -11.54
C HIS A 166 20.01 -19.28 -10.38
N PRO A 167 20.49 -19.60 -9.16
CA PRO A 167 19.62 -19.95 -8.03
C PRO A 167 18.64 -18.82 -7.66
N VAL A 168 19.12 -17.58 -7.64
CA VAL A 168 18.25 -16.40 -7.38
C VAL A 168 17.18 -16.21 -8.47
N TYR A 169 17.48 -16.52 -9.74
CA TYR A 169 16.46 -16.49 -10.80
C TYR A 169 15.36 -17.52 -10.53
N LYS A 170 15.74 -18.77 -10.24
CA LYS A 170 14.79 -19.85 -9.96
C LYS A 170 13.91 -19.54 -8.76
N LEU A 171 14.50 -18.90 -7.75
CA LEU A 171 13.81 -18.49 -6.54
C LEU A 171 12.81 -17.36 -6.80
N LEU A 172 13.16 -16.37 -7.64
CA LEU A 172 12.33 -15.18 -7.87
C LEU A 172 11.29 -15.34 -8.98
N ILE A 173 11.57 -16.11 -10.04
CA ILE A 173 10.73 -16.16 -11.23
C ILE A 173 9.24 -16.46 -10.94
N PRO A 174 8.84 -17.36 -10.00
CA PRO A 174 7.43 -17.61 -9.71
C PRO A 174 6.72 -16.39 -9.12
N HIS A 175 7.44 -15.50 -8.44
CA HIS A 175 6.89 -14.32 -7.77
C HIS A 175 6.73 -13.11 -8.70
N THR A 176 7.32 -13.17 -9.90
CA THR A 176 7.24 -12.09 -10.91
C THR A 176 6.09 -12.26 -11.92
N GLN A 177 5.31 -13.34 -11.77
CA GLN A 177 4.29 -13.71 -12.75
C GLN A 177 3.29 -12.58 -12.95
N TYR A 178 3.09 -12.19 -14.21
CA TYR A 178 2.21 -11.11 -14.67
C TYR A 178 2.53 -9.69 -14.21
N THR A 179 3.56 -9.45 -13.39
CA THR A 179 3.95 -8.09 -12.92
C THR A 179 4.16 -7.12 -14.09
N LEU A 180 4.91 -7.53 -15.13
CA LEU A 180 5.14 -6.68 -16.31
C LEU A 180 3.86 -6.42 -17.11
N HIS A 181 2.98 -7.42 -17.19
CA HIS A 181 1.73 -7.32 -17.93
C HIS A 181 0.77 -6.34 -17.25
N ILE A 182 0.52 -6.52 -15.95
CA ILE A 182 -0.40 -5.67 -15.22
C ILE A 182 0.10 -4.23 -15.13
N ASN A 183 1.40 -4.00 -14.97
CA ASN A 183 1.95 -2.65 -14.93
C ASN A 183 1.90 -1.95 -16.31
N THR A 184 2.03 -2.71 -17.40
CA THR A 184 1.83 -2.18 -18.76
C THR A 184 0.38 -1.75 -18.95
N LEU A 185 -0.58 -2.59 -18.57
CA LEU A 185 -2.00 -2.23 -18.59
C LEU A 185 -2.31 -1.03 -17.68
N ALA A 186 -1.71 -0.95 -16.49
CA ALA A 186 -1.88 0.17 -15.59
C ALA A 186 -1.39 1.49 -16.23
N ARG A 187 -0.25 1.48 -16.92
CA ARG A 187 0.23 2.65 -17.67
C ARG A 187 -0.76 3.09 -18.75
N GLU A 188 -1.36 2.16 -19.47
CA GLU A 188 -2.30 2.44 -20.55
C GLU A 188 -3.70 2.86 -20.08
N ARG A 189 -4.19 2.26 -18.99
CA ARG A 189 -5.61 2.36 -18.58
C ARG A 189 -5.83 3.16 -17.29
N LEU A 190 -4.86 3.15 -16.37
CA LEU A 190 -4.98 3.81 -15.06
C LEU A 190 -4.24 5.15 -15.04
N LEU A 191 -2.99 5.14 -15.53
CA LEU A 191 -2.05 6.25 -15.39
C LEU A 191 -1.96 7.14 -16.62
N ALA A 192 -2.54 6.73 -17.76
CA ALA A 192 -2.59 7.54 -18.97
C ALA A 192 -3.29 8.89 -18.71
N LYS A 193 -3.15 9.85 -19.63
CA LYS A 193 -3.73 11.19 -19.50
C LYS A 193 -5.25 11.16 -19.27
N ASP A 194 -5.92 10.16 -19.82
CA ASP A 194 -7.36 9.89 -19.68
C ASP A 194 -7.64 8.60 -18.90
N GLY A 195 -6.66 8.10 -18.14
CA GLY A 195 -6.80 6.91 -17.31
C GLY A 195 -7.67 7.13 -16.08
N LEU A 196 -8.08 6.03 -15.43
CA LEU A 196 -9.03 6.07 -14.31
C LEU A 196 -8.58 6.95 -13.14
N ILE A 197 -7.30 6.88 -12.74
CA ILE A 197 -6.79 7.69 -11.62
C ILE A 197 -6.88 9.18 -11.96
N ILE A 198 -6.56 9.55 -13.20
CA ILE A 198 -6.59 10.95 -13.64
C ILE A 198 -8.03 11.46 -13.81
N LYS A 199 -8.99 10.60 -14.17
CA LYS A 199 -10.39 11.00 -14.33
C LYS A 199 -11.15 11.09 -13.01
N TYR A 200 -10.82 10.25 -12.03
CA TYR A 200 -11.68 10.00 -10.86
C TYR A 200 -10.98 10.17 -9.51
N SER A 201 -9.82 10.82 -9.46
CA SER A 201 -9.16 11.17 -8.19
C SER A 201 -8.80 12.66 -8.11
N ALA A 202 -8.53 13.13 -6.89
CA ALA A 202 -8.15 14.51 -6.62
C ALA A 202 -6.80 14.94 -7.22
N VAL A 203 -6.02 14.04 -7.81
CA VAL A 203 -4.65 14.32 -8.25
C VAL A 203 -4.57 14.41 -9.78
N SER A 204 -3.94 15.47 -10.30
CA SER A 204 -3.69 15.61 -11.74
C SER A 204 -2.57 14.68 -12.21
N LYS A 205 -2.31 14.61 -13.53
CA LYS A 205 -1.19 13.81 -14.05
C LYS A 205 0.16 14.31 -13.53
N GLU A 206 0.33 15.62 -13.49
CA GLU A 206 1.51 16.29 -12.95
C GLU A 206 1.62 16.10 -11.44
N GLY A 207 0.49 16.15 -10.73
CA GLY A 207 0.41 15.85 -9.30
C GLY A 207 0.83 14.42 -8.99
N LEU A 208 0.35 13.44 -9.76
CA LEU A 208 0.70 12.03 -9.62
C LEU A 208 2.21 11.84 -9.82
N ASN A 209 2.77 12.39 -10.89
CA ASN A 209 4.20 12.32 -11.16
C ASN A 209 5.02 12.99 -10.04
N THR A 210 4.48 14.03 -9.41
CA THR A 210 5.13 14.72 -8.29
C THR A 210 5.14 13.88 -7.03
N VAL A 211 4.03 13.22 -6.70
CA VAL A 211 3.95 12.25 -5.58
C VAL A 211 4.93 11.12 -5.80
N LEU A 212 4.94 10.48 -6.98
CA LEU A 212 5.87 9.38 -7.28
C LEU A 212 7.34 9.80 -7.16
N ARG A 213 7.71 10.98 -7.69
CA ARG A 213 9.08 11.50 -7.58
C ARG A 213 9.50 11.74 -6.14
N LYS A 214 8.66 12.43 -5.35
CA LYS A 214 8.96 12.72 -3.94
C LYS A 214 9.02 11.44 -3.10
N ALA A 215 8.13 10.48 -3.37
CA ALA A 215 8.10 9.21 -2.67
C ALA A 215 9.36 8.39 -2.94
N LEU A 216 9.78 8.27 -4.21
CA LEU A 216 11.01 7.56 -4.57
C LEU A 216 12.27 8.24 -4.03
N ASP A 217 12.33 9.58 -4.07
CA ASP A 217 13.48 10.35 -3.55
C ASP A 217 13.69 10.17 -2.04
N SER A 218 12.59 10.01 -1.29
CA SER A 218 12.62 9.85 0.17
C SER A 218 12.61 8.40 0.65
N LEU A 219 12.41 7.43 -0.24
CA LEU A 219 12.29 6.02 0.10
C LEU A 219 13.59 5.46 0.69
N GLN A 220 13.47 4.80 1.84
CA GLN A 220 14.56 4.12 2.53
C GLN A 220 14.40 2.60 2.38
N TYR A 221 15.51 1.86 2.24
CA TYR A 221 15.51 0.41 2.16
C TYR A 221 14.86 -0.24 3.40
N SER A 222 15.08 0.32 4.58
CA SER A 222 14.44 -0.14 5.82
C SER A 222 12.91 -0.06 5.76
N ALA A 223 12.34 0.89 5.01
CA ALA A 223 10.89 1.02 4.82
C ALA A 223 10.29 -0.05 3.88
N LEU A 224 11.13 -0.85 3.22
CA LEU A 224 10.73 -2.02 2.44
C LEU A 224 10.91 -3.33 3.21
N CYS A 225 11.63 -3.30 4.34
CA CYS A 225 11.86 -4.46 5.18
C CYS A 225 10.93 -4.39 6.38
N LEU A 226 9.88 -5.22 6.42
CA LEU A 226 8.79 -5.08 7.42
C LEU A 226 9.30 -4.93 8.87
N PRO A 227 10.22 -5.77 9.39
CA PRO A 227 10.65 -5.64 10.78
C PRO A 227 11.34 -4.30 11.06
N GLU A 228 12.12 -3.80 10.10
CA GLU A 228 12.83 -2.53 10.21
C GLU A 228 11.91 -1.33 10.06
N ASP A 229 10.91 -1.42 9.18
CA ASP A 229 9.88 -0.41 9.03
C ASP A 229 9.04 -0.25 10.31
N ILE A 230 8.61 -1.37 10.91
CA ILE A 230 7.84 -1.38 12.16
C ILE A 230 8.64 -0.78 13.31
N GLU A 231 9.92 -1.14 13.43
CA GLU A 231 10.83 -0.58 14.43
C GLU A 231 11.07 0.92 14.18
N ALA A 232 11.36 1.32 12.94
CA ALA A 232 11.61 2.71 12.57
C ALA A 232 10.39 3.62 12.83
N ARG A 233 9.18 3.08 12.70
CA ARG A 233 7.93 3.78 13.02
C ARG A 233 7.58 3.73 14.51
N GLY A 234 8.32 2.99 15.35
CA GLY A 234 8.09 2.87 16.79
C GLY A 234 6.81 2.12 17.14
N LEU A 235 6.45 1.10 16.35
CA LEU A 235 5.16 0.40 16.47
C LEU A 235 5.28 -1.05 16.98
N LYS A 236 6.47 -1.46 17.42
CA LYS A 236 6.76 -2.83 17.83
C LYS A 236 5.84 -3.34 18.94
N ASP A 237 5.54 -2.51 19.93
CA ASP A 237 4.83 -2.94 21.15
C ASP A 237 3.34 -2.55 21.16
N ILE A 238 2.81 -2.08 20.03
CA ILE A 238 1.40 -1.64 19.93
C ILE A 238 0.45 -2.85 19.96
N PRO A 239 -0.54 -2.91 20.86
CA PRO A 239 -1.50 -4.01 20.86
C PRO A 239 -2.44 -3.93 19.65
N ASN A 240 -3.01 -5.08 19.26
CA ASN A 240 -4.02 -5.19 18.20
C ASN A 240 -3.55 -4.64 16.83
N PHE A 241 -2.27 -4.83 16.50
CA PHE A 241 -1.70 -4.43 15.22
C PHE A 241 -1.46 -5.67 14.34
N PHE A 242 -2.56 -6.23 13.81
CA PHE A 242 -2.56 -7.51 13.12
C PHE A 242 -1.74 -7.51 11.82
N TYR A 243 -1.71 -6.38 11.09
CA TYR A 243 -0.82 -6.24 9.93
C TYR A 243 0.66 -6.47 10.29
N ARG A 244 1.11 -5.96 11.45
CA ARG A 244 2.47 -6.19 11.95
C ARG A 244 2.64 -7.66 12.32
N ASP A 245 1.73 -8.19 13.12
CA ASP A 245 1.87 -9.52 13.72
C ASP A 245 1.89 -10.60 12.63
N ASP A 246 0.88 -10.61 11.75
CA ASP A 246 0.79 -11.56 10.64
C ASP A 246 1.92 -11.33 9.63
N GLY A 247 2.24 -10.06 9.34
CA GLY A 247 3.32 -9.70 8.43
C GLY A 247 4.67 -10.20 8.92
N GLN A 248 4.94 -10.13 10.23
CA GLN A 248 6.18 -10.58 10.85
C GLN A 248 6.33 -12.10 10.71
N GLU A 249 5.27 -12.86 10.99
CA GLU A 249 5.29 -14.31 10.81
C GLU A 249 5.59 -14.68 9.34
N VAL A 250 4.93 -14.02 8.39
CA VAL A 250 5.17 -14.25 6.96
C VAL A 250 6.59 -13.85 6.55
N TRP A 251 7.11 -12.74 7.07
CA TRP A 251 8.49 -12.31 6.85
C TRP A 251 9.50 -13.36 7.32
N ASP A 252 9.30 -13.91 8.52
CA ASP A 252 10.19 -14.91 9.11
C ASP A 252 10.17 -16.23 8.33
N ILE A 253 8.99 -16.64 7.86
CA ILE A 253 8.82 -17.82 7.00
C ILE A 253 9.57 -17.64 5.68
N ILE A 254 9.41 -16.49 5.02
CA ILE A 254 10.12 -16.19 3.77
C ILE A 254 11.62 -16.12 4.02
N THR A 255 12.07 -15.50 5.11
CA THR A 255 13.49 -15.41 5.48
C THR A 255 14.09 -16.81 5.65
N LYS A 256 13.40 -17.70 6.36
CA LYS A 256 13.82 -19.10 6.54
C LYS A 256 13.89 -19.85 5.20
N TYR A 257 12.88 -19.69 4.36
CA TYR A 257 12.83 -20.31 3.02
C TYR A 257 13.98 -19.84 2.12
N VAL A 258 14.16 -18.52 1.99
CA VAL A 258 15.24 -17.91 1.21
C VAL A 258 16.60 -18.32 1.76
N GLY A 259 16.78 -18.27 3.09
CA GLY A 259 18.01 -18.70 3.75
C GLY A 259 18.36 -20.15 3.46
N GLY A 260 17.39 -21.07 3.57
CA GLY A 260 17.60 -22.48 3.27
C GLY A 260 18.07 -22.74 1.84
N VAL A 261 17.50 -22.05 0.86
CA VAL A 261 17.91 -22.17 -0.54
C VAL A 261 19.28 -21.53 -0.76
N LEU A 262 19.47 -20.26 -0.39
CA LEU A 262 20.68 -19.53 -0.75
C LEU A 262 21.92 -20.01 0.00
N GLN A 263 21.80 -20.49 1.23
CA GLN A 263 22.91 -21.08 1.95
C GLN A 263 23.39 -22.41 1.34
N PHE A 264 22.54 -23.10 0.59
CA PHE A 264 22.93 -24.30 -0.16
C PHE A 264 23.80 -23.95 -1.37
N TYR A 265 23.44 -22.91 -2.12
CA TYR A 265 24.18 -22.49 -3.33
C TYR A 265 25.41 -21.63 -3.03
N TYR A 266 25.37 -20.82 -1.97
CA TYR A 266 26.49 -19.97 -1.56
C TYR A 266 27.08 -20.49 -0.24
N PRO A 267 28.19 -21.26 -0.27
CA PRO A 267 28.79 -21.80 0.95
C PRO A 267 29.40 -20.69 1.84
N SER A 268 29.86 -19.58 1.24
CA SER A 268 30.50 -18.47 1.97
C SER A 268 30.12 -17.10 1.42
N ASP A 269 30.40 -16.06 2.21
CA ASP A 269 30.24 -14.66 1.80
C ASP A 269 31.14 -14.27 0.63
N ILE A 270 32.29 -14.95 0.48
CA ILE A 270 33.22 -14.74 -0.63
C ILE A 270 32.55 -15.11 -1.96
N GLU A 271 31.80 -16.21 -2.00
CA GLU A 271 31.08 -16.64 -3.21
C GLU A 271 29.99 -15.63 -3.59
N VAL A 272 29.25 -15.10 -2.62
CA VAL A 272 28.27 -14.02 -2.85
C VAL A 272 28.95 -12.77 -3.43
N ALA A 273 30.08 -12.36 -2.85
CA ALA A 273 30.82 -11.18 -3.28
C ALA A 273 31.47 -11.35 -4.67
N ALA A 274 31.83 -12.59 -5.04
CA ALA A 274 32.46 -12.94 -6.31
C ALA A 274 31.47 -13.16 -7.46
N ASP A 275 30.19 -13.36 -7.17
CA ASP A 275 29.14 -13.62 -8.17
C ASP A 275 28.84 -12.37 -9.01
N VAL A 276 29.48 -12.28 -10.18
CA VAL A 276 29.38 -11.12 -11.06
C VAL A 276 27.98 -10.88 -11.63
N GLU A 277 27.18 -11.94 -11.81
CA GLU A 277 25.80 -11.84 -12.30
C GLU A 277 24.91 -11.24 -11.21
N LEU A 278 25.07 -11.73 -9.98
CA LEU A 278 24.39 -11.19 -8.80
C LEU A 278 24.77 -9.74 -8.51
N GLN A 279 26.06 -9.39 -8.56
CA GLN A 279 26.51 -8.02 -8.33
C GLN A 279 25.97 -7.06 -9.41
N LYS A 280 25.90 -7.50 -10.67
CA LYS A 280 25.29 -6.72 -11.73
C LYS A 280 23.78 -6.54 -11.52
N TRP A 281 23.09 -7.61 -11.09
CA TRP A 281 21.66 -7.57 -10.79
C TRP A 281 21.30 -6.50 -9.75
N ILE A 282 21.98 -6.49 -8.60
CA ILE A 282 21.72 -5.48 -7.56
C ILE A 282 22.19 -4.07 -7.99
N GLY A 283 23.27 -3.99 -8.76
CA GLY A 283 23.76 -2.74 -9.34
C GLY A 283 22.74 -2.07 -10.26
N ASP A 284 22.10 -2.85 -11.15
CA ASP A 284 21.05 -2.35 -12.05
C ASP A 284 19.79 -1.93 -11.29
N ILE A 285 19.40 -2.67 -10.23
CA ILE A 285 18.28 -2.27 -9.37
C ILE A 285 18.56 -0.91 -8.71
N PHE A 286 19.76 -0.73 -8.15
CA PHE A 286 20.15 0.55 -7.55
C PHE A 286 20.17 1.68 -8.60
N LEU A 287 20.84 1.46 -9.73
CA LEU A 287 21.05 2.50 -10.73
C LEU A 287 19.76 2.91 -11.45
N HIS A 288 18.94 1.93 -11.85
CA HIS A 288 17.76 2.18 -12.69
C HIS A 288 16.45 2.20 -11.91
N GLY A 289 16.33 1.37 -10.87
CA GLY A 289 15.14 1.34 -10.01
C GLY A 289 15.11 2.47 -8.99
N PHE A 290 16.22 2.67 -8.29
CA PHE A 290 16.38 3.71 -7.26
C PHE A 290 17.09 4.96 -7.79
N LEU A 291 17.33 5.05 -9.11
CA LEU A 291 17.94 6.20 -9.78
C LEU A 291 19.32 6.59 -9.23
N GLY A 292 20.07 5.62 -8.70
CA GLY A 292 21.36 5.87 -8.05
C GLY A 292 21.26 6.70 -6.77
N ASN A 293 20.08 6.75 -6.13
CA ASN A 293 19.86 7.53 -4.92
C ASN A 293 20.59 6.92 -3.71
N GLU A 294 21.78 7.42 -3.42
CA GLU A 294 22.58 7.01 -2.26
C GLU A 294 21.85 7.16 -0.92
N LYS A 295 20.91 8.11 -0.82
CA LYS A 295 20.13 8.31 0.41
C LYS A 295 19.15 7.18 0.67
N SER A 296 18.82 6.35 -0.33
CA SER A 296 17.87 5.25 -0.17
C SER A 296 18.41 4.10 0.68
N ASN A 297 19.75 4.01 0.86
CA ASN A 297 20.41 2.92 1.56
C ASN A 297 20.10 1.51 1.00
N ILE A 298 19.57 1.42 -0.24
CA ILE A 298 19.44 0.15 -0.94
C ILE A 298 20.85 -0.37 -1.28
N PRO A 299 21.12 -1.68 -1.20
CA PRO A 299 22.45 -2.21 -1.50
C PRO A 299 22.87 -1.91 -2.94
N LYS A 300 24.16 -1.65 -3.13
CA LYS A 300 24.79 -1.50 -4.47
C LYS A 300 25.59 -2.74 -4.88
N ALA A 301 25.85 -3.59 -3.90
CA ALA A 301 26.60 -4.83 -3.98
C ALA A 301 26.24 -5.67 -2.75
N PHE A 302 26.36 -6.98 -2.87
CA PHE A 302 26.26 -7.88 -1.72
C PHE A 302 27.66 -8.31 -1.28
N ARG A 303 27.90 -8.24 0.03
CA ARG A 303 29.15 -8.65 0.68
C ARG A 303 28.98 -9.90 1.54
N SER A 304 27.76 -10.26 1.89
CA SER A 304 27.47 -11.43 2.71
C SER A 304 26.20 -12.14 2.28
N LYS A 305 26.07 -13.40 2.73
CA LYS A 305 24.83 -14.18 2.58
C LYS A 305 23.65 -13.51 3.27
N ASP A 306 23.86 -12.89 4.43
CA ASP A 306 22.79 -12.24 5.18
C ASP A 306 22.22 -11.02 4.44
N GLU A 307 23.07 -10.22 3.80
CA GLU A 307 22.62 -9.11 2.96
C GLU A 307 21.78 -9.60 1.78
N LEU A 308 22.23 -10.67 1.11
CA LEU A 308 21.51 -11.28 -0.01
C LEU A 308 20.17 -11.88 0.44
N ILE A 309 20.17 -12.65 1.54
CA ILE A 309 18.97 -13.29 2.10
C ILE A 309 17.94 -12.22 2.48
N LYS A 310 18.36 -11.16 3.18
CA LYS A 310 17.47 -10.05 3.54
C LYS A 310 16.87 -9.40 2.30
N PHE A 311 17.69 -9.11 1.29
CA PHE A 311 17.21 -8.45 0.08
C PHE A 311 16.24 -9.31 -0.71
N VAL A 312 16.55 -10.59 -0.92
CA VAL A 312 15.65 -11.51 -1.63
C VAL A 312 14.36 -11.75 -0.85
N THR A 313 14.43 -11.81 0.48
CA THR A 313 13.25 -11.84 1.36
C THR A 313 12.37 -10.62 1.14
N MET A 314 12.96 -9.42 1.15
CA MET A 314 12.24 -8.17 0.88
C MET A 314 11.53 -8.20 -0.48
N VAL A 315 12.20 -8.67 -1.54
CA VAL A 315 11.62 -8.76 -2.89
C VAL A 315 10.42 -9.70 -2.91
N ILE A 316 10.56 -10.92 -2.35
CA ILE A 316 9.47 -11.89 -2.32
C ILE A 316 8.31 -11.40 -1.45
N PHE A 317 8.59 -10.85 -0.27
CA PHE A 317 7.59 -10.28 0.62
C PHE A 317 6.81 -9.15 -0.06
N THR A 318 7.51 -8.25 -0.76
CA THR A 318 6.91 -7.13 -1.50
C THR A 318 5.92 -7.60 -2.57
N MET A 319 6.32 -8.60 -3.37
CA MET A 319 5.51 -9.14 -4.47
C MET A 319 4.33 -10.00 -4.02
N THR A 320 4.35 -10.48 -2.77
CA THR A 320 3.36 -11.42 -2.25
C THR A 320 2.56 -10.80 -1.11
N ALA A 321 3.10 -10.83 0.10
CA ALA A 321 2.42 -10.45 1.33
C ALA A 321 2.07 -8.95 1.35
N GLN A 322 3.04 -8.08 1.03
CA GLN A 322 2.82 -6.64 1.07
C GLN A 322 1.78 -6.19 0.05
N HIS A 323 1.91 -6.61 -1.21
CA HIS A 323 0.90 -6.33 -2.23
C HIS A 323 -0.47 -6.84 -1.78
N SER A 324 -0.57 -8.08 -1.26
CA SER A 324 -1.85 -8.63 -0.82
C SER A 324 -2.47 -7.81 0.33
N ALA A 325 -1.68 -7.43 1.33
CA ALA A 325 -2.13 -6.64 2.47
C ALA A 325 -2.68 -5.27 2.05
N LEU A 326 -2.07 -4.64 1.04
CA LEU A 326 -2.49 -3.32 0.55
C LEU A 326 -3.58 -3.38 -0.53
N ASN A 327 -3.72 -4.49 -1.23
CA ASN A 327 -4.65 -4.63 -2.36
C ASN A 327 -5.98 -5.27 -1.96
N SER A 328 -5.96 -6.34 -1.15
CA SER A 328 -7.14 -7.18 -0.91
C SER A 328 -8.27 -6.48 -0.15
N GLY A 329 -7.95 -5.56 0.76
CA GLY A 329 -8.94 -4.81 1.55
C GLY A 329 -9.49 -3.55 0.88
N GLN A 330 -9.09 -3.22 -0.36
CA GLN A 330 -9.47 -1.95 -0.97
C GLN A 330 -10.98 -1.76 -1.12
N PHE A 331 -11.73 -2.80 -1.49
CA PHE A 331 -13.19 -2.71 -1.60
C PHE A 331 -13.87 -2.80 -0.23
N ASP A 332 -13.31 -3.59 0.69
CA ASP A 332 -13.84 -3.75 2.03
C ASP A 332 -13.86 -2.41 2.78
N PHE A 333 -12.78 -1.64 2.72
CA PHE A 333 -12.69 -0.32 3.35
C PHE A 333 -13.12 0.83 2.45
N GLY A 334 -12.88 0.72 1.14
CA GLY A 334 -13.09 1.79 0.16
C GLY A 334 -14.40 1.72 -0.61
N GLY A 335 -15.16 0.63 -0.49
CA GLY A 335 -16.51 0.51 -1.06
C GLY A 335 -17.51 1.49 -0.45
N TRP A 336 -17.21 2.05 0.73
CA TRP A 336 -17.95 3.16 1.32
C TRP A 336 -17.19 4.46 1.12
N ILE A 337 -17.61 5.26 0.13
CA ILE A 337 -16.91 6.48 -0.29
C ILE A 337 -16.59 7.47 0.84
N PRO A 338 -17.47 7.74 1.82
CA PRO A 338 -17.11 8.61 2.94
C PRO A 338 -15.93 8.10 3.80
N ASN A 339 -15.65 6.80 3.77
CA ASN A 339 -14.51 6.21 4.46
C ASN A 339 -13.22 6.20 3.63
N SER A 340 -13.28 6.36 2.31
CA SER A 340 -12.08 6.41 1.46
C SER A 340 -12.33 7.26 0.20
N PRO A 341 -12.60 8.56 0.35
CA PRO A 341 -13.01 9.39 -0.77
C PRO A 341 -11.83 9.63 -1.74
N PRO A 342 -12.00 9.35 -3.05
CA PRO A 342 -10.93 9.55 -4.03
C PRO A 342 -10.69 11.03 -4.36
N SER A 343 -11.68 11.88 -4.11
CA SER A 343 -11.59 13.33 -4.28
C SER A 343 -12.58 14.07 -3.39
N LEU A 344 -12.33 15.37 -3.18
CA LEU A 344 -13.20 16.26 -2.40
C LEU A 344 -13.40 17.58 -3.15
N GLN A 345 -14.64 18.05 -3.22
CA GLN A 345 -15.06 19.16 -4.10
C GLN A 345 -15.05 20.55 -3.44
N SER A 346 -14.79 20.61 -2.13
CA SER A 346 -14.74 21.86 -1.38
C SER A 346 -13.35 22.05 -0.76
N PRO A 347 -12.89 23.31 -0.56
CA PRO A 347 -11.65 23.55 0.16
C PRO A 347 -11.81 23.25 1.65
N PRO A 348 -10.70 22.91 2.33
CA PRO A 348 -10.71 22.81 3.78
C PRO A 348 -11.18 24.13 4.41
N ARG A 349 -12.13 24.05 5.34
CA ARG A 349 -12.72 25.24 5.96
C ARG A 349 -11.75 25.91 6.91
N LYS A 350 -11.72 27.25 6.89
CA LYS A 350 -10.89 28.11 7.75
C LYS A 350 -11.58 28.64 9.02
N VAL A 351 -12.89 28.35 9.20
CA VAL A 351 -13.68 28.84 10.33
C VAL A 351 -14.43 27.68 11.01
N LYS A 352 -14.32 27.59 12.35
CA LYS A 352 -14.99 26.57 13.18
C LYS A 352 -16.51 26.81 13.27
N GLY A 353 -17.28 25.74 13.55
CA GLY A 353 -18.68 25.83 13.96
C GLY A 353 -19.74 26.12 12.87
N ARG A 354 -19.36 26.08 11.58
CA ARG A 354 -20.29 26.34 10.44
C ARG A 354 -20.53 25.15 9.51
N ALA A 355 -19.98 23.98 9.84
CA ALA A 355 -20.19 22.78 9.03
C ALA A 355 -21.52 22.11 9.39
N THR A 356 -22.21 21.61 8.37
CA THR A 356 -23.49 20.89 8.48
C THR A 356 -23.39 19.55 7.75
N GLU A 357 -24.37 18.66 7.92
CA GLU A 357 -24.45 17.44 7.09
C GLU A 357 -24.54 17.77 5.60
N GLY A 358 -25.31 18.80 5.22
CA GLY A 358 -25.33 19.29 3.84
C GLY A 358 -23.95 19.74 3.34
N THR A 359 -23.11 20.35 4.19
CA THR A 359 -21.72 20.68 3.84
C THR A 359 -20.90 19.42 3.54
N LEU A 360 -21.05 18.38 4.35
CA LEU A 360 -20.34 17.11 4.17
C LEU A 360 -20.71 16.48 2.82
N LEU A 361 -22.01 16.38 2.54
CA LEU A 361 -22.53 15.85 1.26
C LEU A 361 -22.05 16.68 0.06
N HIS A 362 -22.03 18.00 0.15
CA HIS A 362 -21.49 18.88 -0.89
C HIS A 362 -19.96 18.78 -1.06
N THR A 363 -19.23 18.26 -0.07
CA THR A 363 -17.78 18.08 -0.15
C THR A 363 -17.41 16.75 -0.82
N LEU A 364 -18.27 15.74 -0.72
CA LEU A 364 -18.06 14.42 -1.30
C LEU A 364 -18.01 14.46 -2.85
N PRO A 365 -17.38 13.45 -3.48
CA PRO A 365 -17.30 13.36 -4.93
C PRO A 365 -18.67 13.16 -5.59
N ASP A 366 -18.77 13.53 -6.88
CA ASP A 366 -19.98 13.31 -7.67
C ASP A 366 -20.29 11.81 -7.77
N VAL A 367 -21.54 11.46 -8.08
CA VAL A 367 -21.98 10.06 -8.21
C VAL A 367 -21.13 9.31 -9.23
N ASN A 368 -20.78 9.94 -10.36
CA ASN A 368 -19.96 9.27 -11.38
C ASN A 368 -18.54 8.95 -10.87
N VAL A 369 -17.89 9.87 -10.17
CA VAL A 369 -16.57 9.67 -9.55
C VAL A 369 -16.65 8.57 -8.50
N SER A 370 -17.70 8.60 -7.67
CA SER A 370 -17.97 7.61 -6.64
C SER A 370 -18.09 6.19 -7.21
N VAL A 371 -18.98 6.00 -8.17
CA VAL A 371 -19.24 4.69 -8.80
C VAL A 371 -18.00 4.17 -9.53
N GLN A 372 -17.30 5.02 -10.27
CA GLN A 372 -16.10 4.62 -11.00
C GLN A 372 -14.95 4.25 -10.07
N SER A 373 -14.76 5.00 -8.98
CA SER A 373 -13.76 4.66 -7.97
C SER A 373 -14.10 3.36 -7.25
N MET A 374 -15.36 3.14 -6.87
CA MET A 374 -15.83 1.88 -6.26
C MET A 374 -15.64 0.69 -7.20
N ALA A 375 -16.01 0.84 -8.48
CA ALA A 375 -15.84 -0.21 -9.49
C ALA A 375 -14.36 -0.53 -9.72
N ALA A 376 -13.49 0.49 -9.74
CA ALA A 376 -12.05 0.28 -9.86
C ALA A 376 -11.49 -0.53 -8.69
N VAL A 377 -11.76 -0.12 -7.44
CA VAL A 377 -11.24 -0.85 -6.27
C VAL A 377 -11.88 -2.25 -6.14
N TRP A 378 -13.15 -2.41 -6.53
CA TRP A 378 -13.76 -3.74 -6.62
C TRP A 378 -12.99 -4.62 -7.61
N GLY A 379 -12.76 -4.14 -8.83
CA GLY A 379 -12.02 -4.87 -9.86
C GLY A 379 -10.61 -5.25 -9.45
N LEU A 380 -9.88 -4.35 -8.78
CA LEU A 380 -8.51 -4.60 -8.28
C LEU A 380 -8.47 -5.67 -7.18
N THR A 381 -9.54 -5.83 -6.41
CA THR A 381 -9.60 -6.84 -5.32
C THR A 381 -10.02 -8.23 -5.79
N ARG A 382 -10.52 -8.37 -7.02
CA ARG A 382 -10.91 -9.66 -7.57
C ARG A 382 -9.68 -10.40 -8.10
N LYS A 383 -9.58 -11.68 -7.76
CA LYS A 383 -8.65 -12.58 -8.43
C LYS A 383 -9.29 -13.00 -9.78
N PRO A 384 -8.57 -12.93 -10.92
CA PRO A 384 -9.07 -13.47 -12.18
C PRO A 384 -9.41 -14.96 -12.02
N GLU A 385 -10.47 -15.43 -12.68
CA GLU A 385 -10.97 -16.82 -12.57
C GLU A 385 -9.97 -17.89 -13.04
N GLU A 386 -8.88 -17.50 -13.72
CA GLU A 386 -7.81 -18.39 -14.20
C GLU A 386 -6.62 -18.54 -13.24
N PHE A 387 -6.81 -18.38 -11.93
CA PHE A 387 -5.84 -18.92 -10.96
C PHE A 387 -6.00 -20.46 -10.85
N VAL A 388 -5.78 -21.18 -11.95
CA VAL A 388 -5.24 -22.54 -11.84
C VAL A 388 -3.79 -22.35 -11.44
N SER A 389 -3.56 -22.29 -10.13
CA SER A 389 -2.22 -22.23 -9.59
C SER A 389 -1.43 -23.43 -10.13
N PRO A 390 -0.30 -23.25 -10.84
CA PRO A 390 0.59 -24.37 -11.07
C PRO A 390 1.05 -24.95 -9.73
N HIS A 391 1.19 -24.10 -8.70
CA HIS A 391 1.53 -24.48 -7.34
C HIS A 391 0.92 -23.48 -6.36
N PRO A 392 -0.13 -23.85 -5.59
CA PRO A 392 -0.65 -22.96 -4.56
C PRO A 392 0.51 -22.61 -3.64
N VAL A 393 0.60 -21.34 -3.25
CA VAL A 393 1.36 -20.95 -2.05
C VAL A 393 0.61 -21.56 -0.87
N ASN A 394 0.84 -22.85 -0.70
CA ASN A 394 0.54 -23.58 0.51
C ASN A 394 1.78 -23.36 1.37
N LEU A 395 1.63 -22.99 2.64
CA LEU A 395 2.79 -22.84 3.51
C LEU A 395 3.60 -24.16 3.60
N ASN A 396 2.95 -25.30 3.34
CA ASN A 396 3.58 -26.61 3.19
C ASN A 396 4.34 -26.80 1.85
N SER A 397 4.08 -25.99 0.81
CA SER A 397 4.78 -26.06 -0.47
C SER A 397 6.10 -25.29 -0.50
N LEU A 398 6.31 -24.32 0.40
CA LEU A 398 7.61 -23.63 0.52
C LEU A 398 8.70 -24.54 1.12
N GLU A 399 8.34 -25.38 2.10
CA GLU A 399 9.26 -26.41 2.62
C GLU A 399 9.55 -27.50 1.58
N SER A 400 8.54 -27.93 0.81
CA SER A 400 8.75 -28.93 -0.24
C SER A 400 9.58 -28.38 -1.41
N TYR A 401 9.39 -27.13 -1.82
CA TYR A 401 10.25 -26.47 -2.82
C TYR A 401 11.68 -26.29 -2.32
N GLY A 402 11.86 -25.92 -1.04
CA GLY A 402 13.19 -25.86 -0.41
C GLY A 402 13.89 -27.22 -0.44
N ASN A 403 13.18 -28.30 -0.08
CA ASN A 403 13.71 -29.66 -0.11
C ASN A 403 14.01 -30.15 -1.54
N ILE A 404 13.15 -29.86 -2.51
CA ILE A 404 13.35 -30.19 -3.92
C ILE A 404 14.54 -29.42 -4.53
N LEU A 405 14.68 -28.13 -4.25
CA LEU A 405 15.78 -27.30 -4.75
C LEU A 405 17.12 -27.58 -4.06
N CYS A 406 17.10 -28.09 -2.83
CA CYS A 406 18.30 -28.51 -2.08
C CYS A 406 18.64 -30.00 -2.27
N GLY A 407 17.95 -30.72 -3.15
CA GLY A 407 18.23 -32.13 -3.44
C GLY A 407 17.95 -33.10 -2.28
N LYS A 408 17.16 -32.70 -1.28
CA LYS A 408 16.69 -33.60 -0.22
C LYS A 408 15.40 -34.27 -0.70
N GLN A 409 15.53 -35.45 -1.30
CA GLN A 409 14.42 -36.40 -1.37
C GLN A 409 14.24 -36.99 0.04
N ASP A 410 13.04 -36.85 0.61
CA ASP A 410 12.65 -37.59 1.81
C ASP A 410 12.70 -39.10 1.49
N VAL A 411 13.47 -39.85 2.28
CA VAL A 411 13.37 -41.31 2.45
C VAL A 411 12.74 -41.57 3.79
#